data_AF-A0A523U3B8-F1
#
_entry.id   AF-A0A523U3B8-F1
#
_cell.length_a   1.000
_cell.length_b   1.000
_cell.length_c   1.000
_cell.angle_alpha   90.00
_cell.angle_beta   90.00
_cell.angle_gamma   90.00
#
_symmetry.space_group_name_H-M   'P 1'
#
loop_
_entity.id
_entity.type
_entity.pdbx_description
1 polymer ?
#
loop_
_entity_poly.entity_id
_entity_poly.type
_entity_poly.pdbx_seq_one_letter_code
_entity_poly.pdbx_strand_id
1 'polypeptide(L)' 'MGDVFITDKIHNRLKHRAKQEGVRLEGLAGVLLKLGLDDEKMVNQATQLIKREGLGGATDMAAKGW' A
#
# COMPACT_ATOMS: atom_id res chain seq x y z
N MET A 1 -6.48 14.73 -10.66
CA MET A 1 -6.44 13.34 -10.17
C MET A 1 -5.02 13.07 -9.76
N GLY A 2 -4.78 12.76 -8.48
CA GLY A 2 -3.43 12.49 -7.99
C GLY A 2 -3.09 11.03 -8.26
N ASP A 3 -2.00 10.79 -8.96
CA ASP A 3 -1.46 9.44 -9.16
C ASP A 3 -0.95 8.89 -7.84
N VAL A 4 -1.38 7.68 -7.46
CA VAL A 4 -0.87 6.96 -6.29
C VAL A 4 0.36 6.17 -6.73
N PHE A 5 1.52 6.57 -6.24
CA PHE A 5 2.76 5.83 -6.45
C PHE A 5 3.04 4.93 -5.26
N ILE A 6 3.30 3.65 -5.52
CA ILE A 6 3.74 2.68 -4.51
C ILE A 6 5.23 2.41 -4.67
N THR A 7 5.92 2.06 -3.58
CA THR A 7 7.33 1.69 -3.64
C THR A 7 7.52 0.37 -4.39
N ASP A 8 8.70 0.17 -4.98
CA ASP A 8 9.06 -1.09 -5.65
C ASP A 8 8.94 -2.30 -4.71
N LYS A 9 9.23 -2.10 -3.42
CA LYS A 9 9.14 -3.15 -2.41
C LYS A 9 7.71 -3.60 -2.18
N ILE A 10 6.78 -2.65 -2.01
CA ILE A 10 5.35 -2.94 -1.88
C ILE A 10 4.81 -3.57 -3.17
N HIS A 11 5.18 -3.02 -4.33
CA HIS A 11 4.80 -3.55 -5.63
C HIS A 11 5.26 -5.01 -5.83
N ASN A 12 6.52 -5.32 -5.51
CA ASN A 12 7.06 -6.67 -5.61
C ASN A 12 6.37 -7.65 -4.65
N ARG A 13 6.03 -7.20 -3.43
CA ARG A 13 5.28 -8.01 -2.47
C ARG A 13 3.87 -8.33 -2.98
N LEU A 14 3.17 -7.34 -3.54
CA LEU A 14 1.87 -7.53 -4.17
C LEU A 14 1.95 -8.47 -5.38
N LYS A 15 2.95 -8.28 -6.25
CA LYS A 15 3.18 -9.13 -7.42
C LYS A 15 3.44 -10.58 -7.03
N HIS A 16 4.26 -10.81 -6.00
CA HIS A 16 4.51 -12.15 -5.48
C HIS A 16 3.23 -12.80 -4.96
N ARG A 17 2.46 -12.08 -4.13
CA ARG A 17 1.18 -12.58 -3.60
C ARG A 17 0.18 -12.88 -4.71
N ALA A 18 0.01 -11.96 -5.68
CA ALA A 18 -0.90 -12.16 -6.81
C ALA A 18 -0.55 -13.44 -7.60
N LYS A 19 0.74 -13.69 -7.84
CA LYS A 19 1.22 -14.93 -8.47
C LYS A 19 0.92 -16.17 -7.63
N GLN A 20 1.12 -16.11 -6.31
CA GLN A 20 0.83 -17.22 -5.40
C GLN A 20 -0.66 -17.60 -5.38
N GLU A 21 -1.54 -16.60 -5.34
CA GLU A 21 -2.99 -16.82 -5.27
C GLU A 21 -3.64 -17.02 -6.66
N GLY A 22 -2.87 -16.92 -7.75
CA GLY A 22 -3.39 -17.09 -9.12
C GLY A 22 -4.33 -15.98 -9.60
N VAL A 23 -4.18 -14.76 -9.06
CA VAL A 23 -5.04 -13.60 -9.39
C VAL A 23 -4.28 -12.50 -10.12
N ARG A 24 -5.01 -11.59 -10.79
CA ARG A 24 -4.41 -10.40 -11.41
C ARG A 24 -3.92 -9.43 -10.33
N LEU A 25 -2.72 -8.87 -10.52
CA LEU A 25 -2.11 -7.90 -9.61
C LEU A 25 -3.02 -6.69 -9.34
N GLU A 26 -3.58 -6.12 -10.41
CA GLU A 26 -4.49 -4.96 -10.32
C GLU A 26 -5.75 -5.28 -9.51
N GLY A 27 -6.34 -6.46 -9.74
CA GLY A 27 -7.51 -6.92 -8.98
C GLY A 27 -7.21 -7.11 -7.50
N LEU A 28 -6.07 -7.72 -7.18
CA LEU A 28 -5.62 -7.89 -5.79
C LEU A 28 -5.40 -6.52 -5.12
N ALA A 29 -4.69 -5.60 -5.79
CA ALA A 29 -4.42 -4.27 -5.27
C ALA A 29 -5.72 -3.49 -5.02
N GLY A 30 -6.65 -3.50 -5.98
CA GLY A 30 -7.94 -2.81 -5.84
C GLY A 30 -8.78 -3.36 -4.69
N VAL A 31 -8.87 -4.68 -4.54
CA VAL A 31 -9.62 -5.31 -3.44
C VAL A 31 -8.98 -5.03 -2.09
N LEU A 32 -7.65 -5.10 -1.97
CA LEU A 32 -6.95 -4.77 -0.73
C LEU A 32 -7.15 -3.31 -0.33
N LEU A 33 -7.11 -2.38 -1.29
CA LEU A 33 -7.39 -0.96 -1.05
C LEU A 33 -8.83 -0.76 -0.57
N LYS A 34 -9.81 -1.38 -1.25
CA LYS A 34 -11.22 -1.33 -0.82
C LYS A 34 -11.37 -1.83 0.62
N LEU A 35 -10.85 -3.01 0.93
CA LEU A 35 -10.96 -3.59 2.27
C LEU A 35 -10.25 -2.75 3.34
N GLY A 36 -9.07 -2.21 3.02
CA GLY A 36 -8.33 -1.37 3.95
C GLY A 36 -8.98 0.00 4.20
N LEU A 37 -9.67 0.56 3.20
CA LEU A 37 -10.41 1.82 3.35
C LEU A 37 -11.73 1.64 4.11
N ASP A 38 -12.36 0.46 4.01
CA ASP A 38 -13.56 0.13 4.79
C ASP A 38 -13.24 -0.22 6.25
N ASP A 39 -12.00 -0.59 6.57
CA ASP A 39 -11.54 -0.87 7.93
C ASP A 39 -11.03 0.41 8.61
N GLU A 40 -11.92 1.07 9.35
CA GLU A 40 -11.62 2.33 10.06
C GLU A 40 -10.42 2.20 11.02
N LYS A 41 -10.23 1.03 11.64
CA LYS A 41 -9.07 0.80 12.51
C LYS A 41 -7.79 0.81 11.69
N MET A 42 -7.77 0.14 10.53
CA MET A 42 -6.63 0.15 9.62
C MET A 42 -6.33 1.56 9.10
N VAL A 43 -7.36 2.33 8.71
CA VAL A 43 -7.20 3.73 8.26
C VAL A 43 -6.58 4.60 9.35
N ASN A 44 -7.06 4.46 10.59
CA ASN A 44 -6.52 5.19 11.73
C ASN A 44 -5.05 4.82 12.01
N GLN A 45 -4.72 3.52 11.97
CA GLN A 45 -3.34 3.05 12.12
C GLN A 45 -2.43 3.59 11.01
N ALA A 46 -2.86 3.53 9.75
CA ALA A 46 -2.11 4.07 8.61
C ALA A 46 -1.86 5.58 8.76
N THR A 47 -2.88 6.33 9.18
CA THR A 47 -2.76 7.78 9.40
C THR A 47 -1.79 8.13 10.53
N GLN A 48 -1.85 7.41 11.65
CA GLN A 48 -0.91 7.61 12.76
C GLN A 48 0.53 7.28 12.35
N LEU A 49 0.70 6.25 11.53
CA LEU A 49 2.00 5.83 11.03
C LEU A 49 2.61 6.85 10.07
N ILE A 50 1.81 7.38 9.15
CA ILE A 50 2.21 8.48 8.25
C ILE A 50 2.68 9.68 9.06
N LYS A 51 1.94 10.08 10.11
CA LYS A 51 2.30 11.21 10.97
C LYS A 51 3.58 10.96 11.77
N ARG A 52 3.69 9.78 12.40
CA ARG A 52 4.84 9.41 13.24
C ARG A 52 6.12 9.28 12.43
N GLU A 53 6.02 8.70 11.24
CA GLU A 53 7.15 8.41 10.37
C GLU A 53 7.32 9.43 9.24
N GLY A 54 6.55 10.51 9.20
CA GLY A 54 6.69 11.55 8.17
C GLY A 54 6.66 10.99 6.74
N LEU A 55 5.73 10.09 6.45
CA LEU A 55 5.62 9.42 5.14
C LEU A 55 4.80 10.31 4.19
N GLY A 56 5.44 11.24 3.48
CA GLY A 56 4.78 12.20 2.59
C GLY A 56 4.47 11.67 1.19
N GLY A 57 5.08 10.56 0.79
CA GLY A 57 4.86 9.92 -0.51
C GLY A 57 5.80 8.74 -0.76
N ALA A 58 5.80 8.21 -1.99
CA ALA A 58 6.57 7.02 -2.35
C ALA A 58 8.08 7.16 -2.09
N THR A 59 8.66 8.35 -2.33
CA THR A 59 10.07 8.64 -2.06
C THR A 59 10.41 8.55 -0.58
N ASP A 60 9.60 9.16 0.30
CA ASP A 60 9.81 9.12 1.75
C ASP A 60 9.64 7.70 2.30
N MET A 61 8.65 6.97 1.77
CA MET A 61 8.41 5.57 2.10
C MET A 61 9.61 4.70 1.70
N ALA A 62 10.11 4.84 0.48
CA ALA A 62 11.28 4.09 0.01
C ALA A 62 12.52 4.38 0.87
N ALA A 63 12.77 5.65 1.23
CA ALA A 63 13.87 6.04 2.11
C ALA A 63 13.77 5.42 3.51
N LYS A 64 12.55 5.14 3.98
CA LYS A 64 12.28 4.48 5.27
C LYS A 64 12.12 2.95 5.17
N GLY A 65 12.39 2.38 3.99
CA GLY A 65 12.43 0.94 3.77
C GLY A 65 11.06 0.27 3.67
N TRP A 66 10.02 1.03 3.30
CA TRP A 66 8.67 0.54 3.06
C TRP A 66 8.53 -0.22 1.73
#